data_AF-A0A7D4AT19-F1
#
_entry.id   AF-A0A7D4AT19-F1
#
_cell.length_a   1.000
_cell.length_b   1.000
_cell.length_c   1.000
_cell.angle_alpha   90.00
_cell.angle_beta   90.00
_cell.angle_gamma   90.00
#
_symmetry.space_group_name_H-M   'P 1'
#
loop_
_entity.id
_entity.type
_entity.pdbx_description
1 polymer ?
#
loop_
_entity_poly.entity_id
_entity_poly.type
_entity_poly.pdbx_seq_one_letter_code
_entity_poly.pdbx_strand_id
1 'polypeptide(L)'
;MSGRVAGARLLFDCERLTLARRLRGLRKNQLAQAVGSTPRAIGQYEAGVQRPEDAVVSRLAIALGVPVEFFRGGRGGVSLDGAHFRSLRSTSQIERDQALAYGRIAADVVAALEELVDLPVVDLPEYVVAPDEIAGSGPVEAARVARKALVGGPGPVPHVVRTLEARGVVVLVLPDAADRVDAFSVGLHPRPMVFFNPAKADHWRNRFDGAHELGHLVMHADAEPGGKIVEDQAHRFAAEFLMPADEIAGELPRSADWDRLGELKAEWGVSLAALLYRARTLRVMDEGAYRTAMGTLSSRGWRRQEPGPARALEQPTMLTRALELVAAAGLDRDALAERARVTRADLDLLVPCR
;
A
#
# COMPACT_ATOMS: atom_id res chain seq x y z
N MET A 1 55.02 0.41 20.22
CA MET A 1 54.25 -0.77 19.77
C MET A 1 52.98 -0.25 19.12
N SER A 2 53.03 -0.10 17.80
CA SER A 2 51.90 0.21 16.93
C SER A 2 51.29 -1.11 16.48
N GLY A 3 49.98 -1.28 16.60
CA GLY A 3 49.35 -2.59 16.39
C GLY A 3 47.84 -2.56 16.30
N ARG A 4 47.34 -2.12 15.13
CA ARG A 4 46.05 -2.47 14.52
C ARG A 4 44.78 -1.86 15.11
N VAL A 5 44.55 -0.60 14.72
CA VAL A 5 43.26 -0.21 14.16
C VAL A 5 43.07 -1.01 12.86
N ALA A 6 42.38 -2.15 12.94
CA ALA A 6 41.82 -2.81 11.77
C ALA A 6 40.32 -2.50 11.80
N GLY A 7 39.96 -1.37 11.21
CA GLY A 7 38.57 -1.05 10.92
C GLY A 7 37.97 -2.21 10.13
N ALA A 8 36.90 -2.81 10.66
CA ALA A 8 36.07 -3.73 9.91
C ALA A 8 35.57 -2.96 8.68
N ARG A 9 36.19 -3.20 7.51
CA ARG A 9 35.70 -2.71 6.22
C ARG A 9 34.29 -3.27 6.08
N LEU A 10 33.28 -2.43 6.31
CA LEU A 10 31.87 -2.79 6.13
C LEU A 10 31.73 -3.42 4.74
N LEU A 11 31.21 -4.65 4.69
CA LEU A 11 31.05 -5.44 3.46
C LEU A 11 30.06 -4.72 2.52
N PHE A 12 30.21 -4.87 1.20
CA PHE A 12 29.23 -4.33 0.25
C PHE A 12 27.93 -5.13 0.34
N ASP A 13 26.79 -4.44 0.48
CA ASP A 13 25.47 -5.03 0.58
C ASP A 13 24.83 -5.11 -0.81
N CYS A 14 24.76 -6.33 -1.35
CA CYS A 14 24.19 -6.60 -2.67
C CYS A 14 22.66 -6.48 -2.71
N GLU A 15 21.98 -6.66 -1.58
CA GLU A 15 20.53 -6.47 -1.47
C GLU A 15 20.19 -4.98 -1.56
N ARG A 16 20.99 -4.11 -0.93
CA ARG A 16 20.84 -2.65 -1.05
C ARG A 16 21.03 -2.19 -2.49
N LEU A 17 21.98 -2.75 -3.24
CA LEU A 17 22.11 -2.46 -4.67
C LEU A 17 20.82 -2.84 -5.44
N THR A 18 20.30 -4.04 -5.19
CA THR A 18 19.06 -4.51 -5.82
C THR A 18 17.88 -3.60 -5.46
N LEU A 19 17.76 -3.23 -4.19
CA LEU A 19 16.72 -2.36 -3.66
C LEU A 19 16.75 -0.99 -4.32
N ALA A 20 17.90 -0.30 -4.33
CA ALA A 20 18.04 1.01 -4.96
C ALA A 20 17.71 0.97 -6.46
N ARG A 21 18.19 -0.05 -7.18
CA ARG A 21 17.87 -0.21 -8.62
C ARG A 21 16.36 -0.35 -8.84
N ARG A 22 15.69 -1.20 -8.06
CA ARG A 22 14.25 -1.45 -8.16
C ARG A 22 13.43 -0.22 -7.78
N LEU A 23 13.84 0.51 -6.74
CA LEU A 23 13.21 1.76 -6.30
C LEU A 23 13.20 2.83 -7.41
N ARG A 24 14.26 2.86 -8.23
CA ARG A 24 14.37 3.75 -9.41
C ARG A 24 13.72 3.18 -10.68
N GLY A 25 13.06 2.01 -10.61
CA GLY A 25 12.41 1.38 -11.76
C GLY A 25 13.37 0.93 -12.86
N LEU A 26 14.66 0.74 -12.56
CA LEU A 26 15.69 0.45 -13.56
C LEU A 26 15.85 -1.06 -13.78
N ARG A 27 15.96 -1.47 -15.04
CA ARG A 27 16.48 -2.80 -15.42
C ARG A 27 18.00 -2.85 -15.27
N LYS A 28 18.56 -4.06 -15.12
CA LYS A 28 20.02 -4.28 -15.01
C LYS A 28 20.81 -3.70 -16.19
N ASN A 29 20.26 -3.75 -17.40
CA ASN A 29 20.91 -3.17 -18.58
C ASN A 29 20.93 -1.64 -18.56
N GLN A 30 19.86 -1.00 -18.08
CA GLN A 30 19.80 0.45 -17.92
C GLN A 30 20.80 0.94 -16.88
N LEU A 31 20.88 0.25 -15.72
CA LEU A 31 21.88 0.59 -14.70
C LEU A 31 23.32 0.36 -15.21
N ALA A 32 23.56 -0.75 -15.91
CA ALA A 32 24.88 -1.05 -16.49
C ALA A 32 25.34 0.06 -17.45
N GLN A 33 24.45 0.53 -18.32
CA GLN A 33 24.72 1.65 -19.22
C GLN A 33 25.05 2.94 -18.43
N ALA A 34 24.27 3.25 -17.39
CA ALA A 34 24.47 4.45 -16.58
C ALA A 34 25.82 4.48 -15.83
N VAL A 35 26.37 3.32 -15.45
CA VAL A 35 27.64 3.25 -14.70
C VAL A 35 28.84 2.77 -15.52
N GLY A 36 28.69 2.64 -16.84
CA GLY A 36 29.75 2.15 -17.73
C GLY A 36 30.21 0.73 -17.37
N SER A 37 29.26 -0.17 -17.11
CA SER A 37 29.50 -1.58 -16.80
C SER A 37 28.70 -2.49 -17.73
N THR A 38 28.69 -3.79 -17.46
CA THR A 38 27.90 -4.77 -18.24
C THR A 38 26.69 -5.26 -17.44
N PRO A 39 25.57 -5.62 -18.09
CA PRO A 39 24.42 -6.21 -17.40
C PRO A 39 24.78 -7.46 -16.60
N ARG A 40 25.76 -8.24 -17.10
CA ARG A 40 26.32 -9.42 -16.40
C ARG A 40 27.00 -9.02 -15.10
N ALA A 41 27.85 -7.99 -15.12
CA ALA A 41 28.52 -7.50 -13.92
C ALA A 41 27.52 -6.99 -12.87
N ILE A 42 26.51 -6.19 -13.28
CA ILE A 42 25.43 -5.77 -12.37
C ILE A 42 24.72 -6.98 -11.76
N GLY A 43 24.41 -8.00 -12.57
CA GLY A 43 23.81 -9.23 -12.07
C GLY A 43 24.68 -9.98 -11.06
N GLN A 44 26.01 -10.01 -11.26
CA GLN A 44 26.97 -10.62 -10.34
C GLN A 44 27.11 -9.83 -9.03
N TYR A 45 27.04 -8.49 -9.11
CA TYR A 45 27.05 -7.62 -7.93
C TYR A 45 25.80 -7.83 -7.08
N GLU A 46 24.61 -7.84 -7.68
CA GLU A 46 23.34 -8.07 -6.98
C GLU A 46 23.22 -9.48 -6.39
N ALA A 47 23.81 -10.47 -7.05
CA ALA A 47 23.85 -11.84 -6.54
C ALA A 47 24.95 -12.06 -5.47
N GLY A 48 25.74 -11.05 -5.14
CA GLY A 48 26.86 -11.17 -4.18
C GLY A 48 28.03 -12.02 -4.67
N VAL A 49 28.05 -12.41 -5.95
CA VAL A 49 29.11 -13.27 -6.53
C VAL A 49 30.39 -12.48 -6.78
N GLN A 50 30.24 -11.21 -7.15
CA GLN A 50 31.37 -10.31 -7.36
C GLN A 50 31.15 -9.02 -6.59
N ARG A 51 32.21 -8.46 -6.00
CA ARG A 51 32.16 -7.13 -5.40
C ARG A 51 32.55 -6.06 -6.43
N PRO A 52 31.80 -4.95 -6.54
CA PRO A 52 32.23 -3.80 -7.34
C PRO A 52 33.44 -3.11 -6.71
N GLU A 53 34.35 -2.62 -7.55
CA GLU A 53 35.44 -1.75 -7.13
C GLU A 53 34.90 -0.40 -6.62
N ASP A 54 35.66 0.29 -5.76
CA ASP A 54 35.23 1.54 -5.13
C ASP A 54 34.81 2.61 -6.17
N ALA A 55 35.51 2.68 -7.31
CA ALA A 55 35.15 3.57 -8.42
C ALA A 55 33.78 3.22 -9.04
N VAL A 56 33.42 1.93 -9.11
CA VAL A 56 32.12 1.46 -9.59
C VAL A 56 31.05 1.77 -8.55
N VAL A 57 31.33 1.58 -7.26
CA VAL A 57 30.42 1.93 -6.15
C VAL A 57 30.05 3.41 -6.20
N SER A 58 31.01 4.31 -6.40
CA SER A 58 30.74 5.75 -6.55
C SER A 58 29.85 6.06 -7.74
N ARG A 59 30.04 5.39 -8.88
CA ARG A 59 29.16 5.56 -10.05
C ARG A 59 27.75 5.01 -9.80
N LEU A 60 27.62 3.88 -9.09
CA LEU A 60 26.33 3.33 -8.68
C LEU A 60 25.57 4.29 -7.76
N ALA A 61 26.26 4.89 -6.79
CA ALA A 61 25.69 5.87 -5.86
C ALA A 61 25.10 7.07 -6.62
N ILE A 62 25.87 7.63 -7.55
CA ILE A 62 25.42 8.76 -8.40
C ILE A 62 24.24 8.36 -9.27
N ALA A 63 24.33 7.23 -9.99
CA ALA A 63 23.29 6.79 -10.93
C ALA A 63 21.96 6.44 -10.23
N LEU A 64 22.03 5.97 -8.99
CA LEU A 64 20.86 5.58 -8.20
C LEU A 64 20.38 6.69 -7.26
N GLY A 65 21.10 7.82 -7.17
CA GLY A 65 20.77 8.92 -6.27
C GLY A 65 20.75 8.50 -4.81
N VAL A 66 21.74 7.73 -4.38
CA VAL A 66 21.91 7.27 -2.98
C VAL A 66 23.34 7.57 -2.52
N PRO A 67 23.61 7.79 -1.22
CA PRO A 67 24.98 7.90 -0.74
C PRO A 67 25.71 6.56 -0.88
N VAL A 68 27.05 6.58 -0.98
CA VAL A 68 27.88 5.35 -1.00
C VAL A 68 27.57 4.45 0.20
N GLU A 69 27.20 5.07 1.32
CA GLU A 69 26.96 4.37 2.59
C GLU A 69 25.67 3.56 2.57
N PHE A 70 24.78 3.84 1.62
CA PHE A 70 23.59 3.03 1.35
C PHE A 70 23.96 1.59 0.96
N PHE A 71 25.13 1.37 0.34
CA PHE A 71 25.60 0.04 -0.05
C PHE A 71 26.49 -0.63 1.01
N ARG A 72 26.63 -0.07 2.20
CA ARG A 72 27.42 -0.69 3.27
C ARG A 72 26.56 -1.65 4.09
N GLY A 73 27.05 -2.87 4.26
CA GLY A 73 26.48 -3.89 5.11
C GLY A 73 26.58 -3.51 6.59
N GLY A 74 25.52 -3.81 7.33
CA GLY A 74 25.34 -3.65 8.78
C GLY A 74 23.97 -4.22 9.16
N ARG A 75 23.43 -3.95 10.38
CA ARG A 75 22.13 -4.47 10.90
C ARG A 75 21.22 -4.98 9.79
N GLY A 76 21.00 -6.31 9.76
CA GLY A 76 20.22 -6.97 8.72
C GLY A 76 18.92 -6.20 8.53
N GLY A 77 18.67 -5.73 7.30
CA GLY A 77 17.43 -4.98 7.03
C GLY A 77 16.21 -5.86 7.31
N VAL A 78 15.05 -5.24 7.48
CA VAL A 78 13.81 -5.97 7.75
C VAL A 78 13.52 -6.88 6.55
N SER A 79 13.76 -8.18 6.68
CA SER A 79 13.46 -9.10 5.57
C SER A 79 11.97 -9.03 5.27
N LEU A 80 11.66 -8.89 3.98
CA LEU A 80 10.31 -9.05 3.48
C LEU A 80 10.06 -10.49 3.01
N ASP A 81 10.98 -11.41 3.29
CA ASP A 81 10.78 -12.83 3.01
C ASP A 81 9.60 -13.33 3.86
N GLY A 82 8.46 -13.58 3.21
CA GLY A 82 7.18 -13.92 3.86
C GLY A 82 6.15 -12.79 3.83
N ALA A 83 6.54 -11.58 3.40
CA ALA A 83 5.62 -10.47 3.22
C ALA A 83 4.82 -10.69 1.92
N HIS A 84 3.55 -11.07 2.06
CA HIS A 84 2.65 -11.27 0.94
C HIS A 84 2.13 -9.92 0.43
N PHE A 85 2.57 -9.53 -0.77
CA PHE A 85 2.04 -8.37 -1.50
C PHE A 85 0.76 -8.78 -2.21
N ARG A 86 -0.36 -8.28 -1.69
CA ARG A 86 -1.70 -8.63 -2.17
C ARG A 86 -2.05 -7.73 -3.37
N SER A 87 -2.89 -8.20 -4.30
CA SER A 87 -3.37 -7.50 -5.52
C SER A 87 -2.42 -7.24 -6.73
N LEU A 88 -1.09 -7.38 -6.65
CA LEU A 88 -0.15 -6.93 -7.72
C LEU A 88 -0.04 -7.81 -9.02
N ARG A 89 -1.06 -8.59 -9.38
CA ARG A 89 -0.94 -9.60 -10.47
C ARG A 89 -0.96 -9.01 -11.88
N SER A 90 -1.76 -7.97 -12.13
CA SER A 90 -1.89 -7.31 -13.45
C SER A 90 -0.71 -6.38 -13.77
N THR A 91 0.12 -6.08 -12.78
CA THR A 91 1.22 -5.13 -12.83
C THR A 91 2.41 -5.67 -13.63
N SER A 92 3.18 -4.82 -14.31
CA SER A 92 4.41 -5.26 -14.98
C SER A 92 5.46 -5.71 -13.96
N GLN A 93 6.47 -6.48 -14.38
CA GLN A 93 7.52 -6.91 -13.46
C GLN A 93 8.31 -5.75 -12.85
N ILE A 94 8.49 -4.64 -13.58
CA ILE A 94 9.19 -3.45 -13.07
C ILE A 94 8.37 -2.78 -11.98
N GLU A 95 7.09 -2.54 -12.26
CA GLU A 95 6.17 -1.91 -11.30
C GLU A 95 6.01 -2.76 -10.03
N ARG A 96 5.95 -4.10 -10.16
CA ARG A 96 6.01 -5.02 -9.01
C ARG A 96 7.31 -4.87 -8.23
N ASP A 97 8.45 -4.95 -8.91
CA ASP A 97 9.77 -4.79 -8.28
C ASP A 97 9.89 -3.46 -7.53
N GLN A 98 9.32 -2.39 -8.08
CA GLN A 98 9.30 -1.05 -7.48
C GLN A 98 8.36 -0.97 -6.27
N ALA A 99 7.17 -1.56 -6.34
CA ALA A 99 6.25 -1.68 -5.21
C ALA A 99 6.88 -2.43 -4.03
N LEU A 100 7.56 -3.55 -4.32
CA LEU A 100 8.33 -4.31 -3.33
C LEU A 100 9.44 -3.45 -2.70
N ALA A 101 10.15 -2.67 -3.52
CA ALA A 101 11.19 -1.78 -3.05
C ALA A 101 10.64 -0.67 -2.13
N TYR A 102 9.51 -0.05 -2.49
CA TYR A 102 8.83 0.92 -1.63
C TYR A 102 8.37 0.29 -0.32
N GLY A 103 7.80 -0.92 -0.37
CA GLY A 103 7.46 -1.69 0.81
C GLY A 103 8.64 -1.90 1.75
N ARG A 104 9.83 -2.20 1.21
CA ARG A 104 11.05 -2.39 2.01
C ARG A 104 11.55 -1.09 2.64
N ILE A 105 11.62 0.00 1.87
CA ILE A 105 12.03 1.32 2.39
C ILE A 105 11.05 1.77 3.48
N ALA A 106 9.75 1.56 3.29
CA ALA A 106 8.74 1.85 4.29
C ALA A 106 8.93 1.02 5.57
N ALA A 107 9.18 -0.28 5.44
CA ALA A 107 9.46 -1.15 6.58
C ALA A 107 10.69 -0.68 7.37
N ASP A 108 11.78 -0.30 6.69
CA ASP A 108 12.98 0.24 7.32
C ASP A 108 12.69 1.55 8.08
N VAL A 109 11.87 2.46 7.51
CA VAL A 109 11.46 3.72 8.15
C VAL A 109 10.58 3.47 9.37
N VAL A 110 9.58 2.60 9.25
CA VAL A 110 8.67 2.28 10.35
C VAL A 110 9.44 1.63 11.51
N ALA A 111 10.33 0.68 11.21
CA ALA A 111 11.15 0.03 12.23
C ALA A 111 12.05 1.05 12.97
N ALA A 112 12.63 2.01 12.25
CA ALA A 112 13.43 3.07 12.86
C ALA A 112 12.59 4.02 13.75
N LEU A 113 11.33 4.29 13.36
CA LEU A 113 10.41 5.10 14.15
C LEU A 113 9.91 4.37 15.41
N GLU A 114 9.62 3.08 15.33
CA GLU A 114 9.19 2.27 16.50
C GLU A 114 10.27 2.16 17.57
N GLU A 115 11.55 2.30 17.23
CA GLU A 115 12.62 2.41 18.22
C GLU A 115 12.62 3.76 18.98
N LEU A 116 11.83 4.75 18.53
CA LEU A 116 11.84 6.12 19.03
C LEU A 116 10.48 6.56 19.60
N VAL A 117 9.37 6.01 19.10
CA VAL A 117 8.01 6.36 19.52
C VAL A 117 7.11 5.14 19.58
N ASP A 118 6.15 5.18 20.51
CA ASP A 118 5.08 4.18 20.59
C ASP A 118 4.00 4.51 19.56
N LEU A 119 3.97 3.74 18.47
CA LEU A 119 2.87 3.76 17.51
C LEU A 119 1.67 2.95 18.05
N PRO A 120 0.43 3.21 17.58
CA PRO A 120 -0.73 2.45 18.02
C PRO A 120 -0.53 0.94 17.86
N VAL A 121 -1.01 0.18 18.85
CA VAL A 121 -0.93 -1.29 18.87
C VAL A 121 -1.68 -1.87 17.67
N VAL A 122 -1.10 -2.89 17.06
CA VAL A 122 -1.77 -3.64 15.98
C VAL A 122 -2.89 -4.47 16.59
N ASP A 123 -4.12 -4.09 16.28
CA ASP A 123 -5.34 -4.71 16.82
C ASP A 123 -6.36 -4.87 15.69
N LEU A 124 -6.04 -5.76 14.75
CA LEU A 124 -6.95 -6.17 13.69
C LEU A 124 -7.58 -7.51 14.04
N PRO A 125 -8.90 -7.68 13.84
CA PRO A 125 -9.50 -8.99 13.97
C PRO A 125 -9.01 -9.90 12.85
N GLU A 126 -8.81 -11.17 13.18
CA GLU A 126 -8.51 -12.21 12.22
C GLU A 126 -9.77 -13.04 11.98
N TYR A 127 -10.11 -13.26 10.71
CA TYR A 127 -11.23 -14.12 10.31
C TYR A 127 -10.88 -14.85 9.02
N VAL A 128 -10.22 -16.00 9.15
CA VAL A 128 -9.72 -16.75 8.00
C VAL A 128 -10.89 -17.22 7.13
N VAL A 129 -10.86 -16.83 5.85
CA VAL A 129 -11.78 -17.33 4.82
C VAL A 129 -10.98 -18.23 3.88
N ALA A 130 -11.52 -19.41 3.59
CA ALA A 130 -10.83 -20.37 2.74
C ALA A 130 -10.68 -19.81 1.30
N PRO A 131 -9.49 -19.83 0.68
CA PRO A 131 -9.27 -19.24 -0.65
C PRO A 131 -10.09 -19.89 -1.78
N ASP A 132 -10.64 -21.08 -1.57
CA ASP A 132 -11.50 -21.83 -2.48
C ASP A 132 -13.00 -21.66 -2.19
N GLU A 133 -13.37 -20.89 -1.16
CA GLU A 133 -14.76 -20.57 -0.83
C GLU A 133 -15.34 -19.51 -1.80
N ILE A 134 -16.05 -19.99 -2.83
CA ILE A 134 -16.58 -19.10 -3.89
C ILE A 134 -17.84 -18.34 -3.44
N ALA A 135 -18.77 -19.00 -2.75
CA ALA A 135 -20.12 -18.49 -2.53
C ALA A 135 -20.60 -18.51 -1.06
N GLY A 136 -19.71 -18.79 -0.11
CA GLY A 136 -20.07 -18.78 1.32
C GLY A 136 -20.11 -17.37 1.91
N SER A 137 -20.65 -17.24 3.12
CA SER A 137 -20.85 -15.96 3.82
C SER A 137 -19.58 -15.41 4.49
N GLY A 138 -18.45 -16.14 4.44
CA GLY A 138 -17.23 -15.80 5.16
C GLY A 138 -16.80 -14.33 5.00
N PRO A 139 -16.70 -13.78 3.77
CA PRO A 139 -16.30 -12.38 3.60
C PRO A 139 -17.24 -11.35 4.21
N VAL A 140 -18.54 -11.64 4.21
CA VAL A 140 -19.58 -10.77 4.79
C VAL A 140 -19.51 -10.82 6.32
N GLU A 141 -19.31 -12.01 6.89
CA GLU A 141 -19.14 -12.20 8.33
C GLU A 141 -17.86 -11.55 8.83
N ALA A 142 -16.74 -11.75 8.13
CA ALA A 142 -15.47 -11.09 8.39
C ALA A 142 -15.62 -9.56 8.40
N ALA A 143 -16.32 -9.00 7.40
CA ALA A 143 -16.57 -7.56 7.33
C ALA A 143 -17.39 -7.05 8.53
N ARG A 144 -18.37 -7.82 9.02
CA ARG A 144 -19.17 -7.46 10.20
C ARG A 144 -18.35 -7.52 11.49
N VAL A 145 -17.51 -8.54 11.65
CA VAL A 145 -16.57 -8.64 12.77
C VAL A 145 -15.60 -7.46 12.75
N ALA A 146 -14.99 -7.19 11.60
CA ALA A 146 -14.10 -6.05 11.40
C ALA A 146 -14.81 -4.73 11.70
N ARG A 147 -16.01 -4.51 11.18
CA ARG A 147 -16.77 -3.28 11.40
C ARG A 147 -17.14 -3.07 12.87
N LYS A 148 -17.54 -4.12 13.58
CA LYS A 148 -17.80 -4.06 15.03
C LYS A 148 -16.56 -3.65 15.82
N ALA A 149 -15.40 -4.22 15.48
CA ALA A 149 -14.14 -3.90 16.14
C ALA A 149 -13.61 -2.49 15.78
N LEU A 150 -13.69 -2.10 14.51
CA LEU A 150 -13.01 -0.92 13.98
C LEU A 150 -13.88 0.36 14.02
N VAL A 151 -15.19 0.23 13.80
CA VAL A 151 -16.10 1.39 13.62
C VAL A 151 -17.06 1.54 14.80
N GLY A 152 -17.50 0.43 15.40
CA GLY A 152 -18.22 0.42 16.68
C GLY A 152 -19.70 0.80 16.66
N GLY A 153 -20.24 1.37 15.57
CA GLY A 153 -21.65 1.75 15.46
C GLY A 153 -22.19 1.74 14.02
N PRO A 154 -23.53 1.90 13.85
CA PRO A 154 -24.18 1.95 12.54
C PRO A 154 -23.79 3.20 11.76
N GLY A 155 -24.14 3.23 10.48
CA GLY A 155 -23.92 4.31 9.55
C GLY A 155 -22.60 4.19 8.78
N PRO A 156 -22.29 5.20 7.94
CA PRO A 156 -21.13 5.18 7.08
C PRO A 156 -19.82 5.22 7.86
N VAL A 157 -18.76 4.60 7.31
CA VAL A 157 -17.41 4.68 7.88
C VAL A 157 -16.94 6.14 7.79
N PRO A 158 -16.68 6.86 8.90
CA PRO A 158 -16.39 8.29 8.81
C PRO A 158 -15.09 8.58 8.05
N HIS A 159 -14.04 7.79 8.29
CA HIS A 159 -12.74 7.96 7.66
C HIS A 159 -11.98 6.62 7.66
N VAL A 160 -11.86 5.98 6.49
CA VAL A 160 -11.24 4.66 6.32
C VAL A 160 -9.77 4.67 6.75
N VAL A 161 -8.97 5.63 6.30
CA VAL A 161 -7.53 5.71 6.62
C VAL A 161 -7.30 5.85 8.12
N ARG A 162 -8.01 6.75 8.81
CA ARG A 162 -7.89 6.89 10.27
C ARG A 162 -8.36 5.65 11.02
N THR A 163 -9.38 4.96 10.49
CA THR A 163 -9.88 3.71 11.07
C THR A 163 -8.79 2.63 11.04
N LEU A 164 -8.03 2.55 9.94
CA LEU A 164 -6.87 1.65 9.82
C LEU A 164 -5.74 2.07 10.77
N GLU A 165 -5.35 3.35 10.75
CA GLU A 165 -4.25 3.87 11.58
C GLU A 165 -4.53 3.72 13.08
N ALA A 166 -5.78 3.89 13.52
CA ALA A 166 -6.18 3.72 14.92
C ALA A 166 -6.00 2.27 15.43
N ARG A 167 -5.90 1.29 14.52
CA ARG A 167 -5.64 -0.13 14.82
C ARG A 167 -4.21 -0.55 14.49
N GLY A 168 -3.29 0.41 14.40
CA GLY A 168 -1.87 0.16 14.22
C GLY A 168 -1.44 -0.16 12.78
N VAL A 169 -2.36 -0.13 11.81
CA VAL A 169 -2.02 -0.30 10.39
C VAL A 169 -1.33 0.96 9.88
N VAL A 170 -0.15 0.82 9.29
CA VAL A 170 0.52 1.95 8.63
C VAL A 170 -0.09 2.15 7.25
N VAL A 171 -0.55 3.36 7.00
CA VAL A 171 -1.08 3.75 5.69
C VAL A 171 -0.09 4.69 5.02
N LEU A 172 0.28 4.38 3.78
CA LEU A 172 1.22 5.13 2.96
C LEU A 172 0.60 5.47 1.61
N VAL A 173 1.08 6.52 0.99
CA VAL A 173 0.71 6.91 -0.38
C VAL A 173 1.91 6.64 -1.28
N LEU A 174 1.71 5.88 -2.34
CA LEU A 174 2.75 5.63 -3.33
C LEU A 174 3.09 6.92 -4.07
N PRO A 175 4.36 7.14 -4.40
CA PRO A 175 4.75 8.31 -5.18
C PRO A 175 4.34 8.18 -6.64
N ASP A 176 4.30 9.32 -7.34
CA ASP A 176 3.96 9.40 -8.77
C ASP A 176 4.84 8.49 -9.66
N ALA A 177 6.08 8.22 -9.26
CA ALA A 177 6.96 7.29 -9.95
C ALA A 177 6.45 5.83 -9.96
N ALA A 178 5.44 5.51 -9.15
CA ALA A 178 4.74 4.23 -9.06
C ALA A 178 3.23 4.39 -9.35
N ASP A 179 2.82 5.41 -10.09
CA ASP A 179 1.41 5.71 -10.45
C ASP A 179 0.65 4.57 -11.14
N ARG A 180 1.37 3.62 -11.75
CA ARG A 180 0.80 2.42 -12.40
C ARG A 180 0.62 1.23 -11.47
N VAL A 181 1.14 1.29 -10.25
CA VAL A 181 0.97 0.24 -9.24
C VAL A 181 -0.40 0.46 -8.58
N ASP A 182 -1.30 -0.52 -8.64
CA ASP A 182 -2.57 -0.45 -7.90
C ASP A 182 -2.32 -0.42 -6.39
N ALA A 183 -3.32 -0.02 -5.61
CA ALA A 183 -3.21 -0.09 -4.15
C ALA A 183 -2.93 -1.54 -3.72
N PHE A 184 -2.10 -1.71 -2.69
CA PHE A 184 -1.73 -3.03 -2.19
C PHE A 184 -1.48 -2.99 -0.69
N SER A 185 -1.52 -4.16 -0.06
CA SER A 185 -1.17 -4.36 1.33
C SER A 185 -0.05 -5.36 1.48
N VAL A 186 0.68 -5.21 2.59
CA VAL A 186 1.76 -6.09 3.01
C VAL A 186 1.43 -6.65 4.37
N GLY A 187 1.37 -7.98 4.45
CA GLY A 187 1.22 -8.72 5.71
C GLY A 187 2.53 -8.76 6.51
N LEU A 188 2.41 -8.54 7.82
CA LEU A 188 3.44 -8.68 8.87
C LEU A 188 4.90 -8.41 8.43
N HIS A 189 5.31 -7.12 8.39
CA HIS A 189 6.46 -6.60 9.16
C HIS A 189 6.89 -5.19 8.72
N PRO A 190 7.31 -4.30 9.65
CA PRO A 190 7.26 -4.44 11.11
C PRO A 190 5.84 -4.44 11.68
N ARG A 191 4.86 -3.96 10.91
CA ARG A 191 3.42 -3.97 11.17
C ARG A 191 2.66 -4.06 9.83
N PRO A 192 1.37 -4.41 9.79
CA PRO A 192 0.60 -4.37 8.55
C PRO A 192 0.65 -2.99 7.90
N MET A 193 0.86 -2.98 6.58
CA MET A 193 0.94 -1.75 5.79
C MET A 193 -0.05 -1.78 4.64
N VAL A 194 -0.68 -0.64 4.37
CA VAL A 194 -1.53 -0.39 3.18
C VAL A 194 -0.93 0.75 2.39
N PHE A 195 -0.71 0.52 1.10
CA PHE A 195 -0.15 1.47 0.15
C PHE A 195 -1.24 1.91 -0.82
N PHE A 196 -1.63 3.18 -0.76
CA PHE A 196 -2.59 3.77 -1.67
C PHE A 196 -1.91 4.33 -2.91
N ASN A 197 -2.55 4.15 -4.07
CA ASN A 197 -2.14 4.84 -5.29
C ASN A 197 -2.90 6.18 -5.42
N PRO A 198 -2.20 7.34 -5.40
CA PRO A 198 -2.84 8.65 -5.54
C PRO A 198 -3.27 8.97 -6.98
N ALA A 199 -2.74 8.27 -7.99
CA ALA A 199 -2.94 8.58 -9.41
C ALA A 199 -4.40 8.49 -9.87
N LYS A 200 -5.24 7.75 -9.12
CA LYS A 200 -6.67 7.66 -9.39
C LYS A 200 -7.45 8.91 -8.93
N ALA A 201 -6.88 9.74 -8.05
CA ALA A 201 -7.42 11.00 -7.51
C ALA A 201 -8.93 10.99 -7.18
N ASP A 202 -9.48 9.82 -6.86
CA ASP A 202 -10.90 9.58 -6.63
C ASP A 202 -11.07 9.13 -5.19
N HIS A 203 -11.55 10.06 -4.36
CA HIS A 203 -11.80 9.83 -2.93
C HIS A 203 -12.68 8.62 -2.66
N TRP A 204 -13.66 8.34 -3.52
CA TRP A 204 -14.62 7.25 -3.32
C TRP A 204 -14.01 5.89 -3.63
N ARG A 205 -13.19 5.81 -4.68
CA ARG A 205 -12.45 4.58 -5.00
C ARG A 205 -11.39 4.30 -3.98
N ASN A 206 -10.67 5.33 -3.53
CA ASN A 206 -9.62 5.16 -2.52
C ASN A 206 -10.18 4.58 -1.20
N ARG A 207 -11.37 5.01 -0.77
CA ARG A 207 -12.07 4.41 0.37
C ARG A 207 -12.41 2.93 0.16
N PHE A 208 -12.87 2.58 -1.04
CA PHE A 208 -13.16 1.19 -1.40
C PHE A 208 -11.90 0.33 -1.47
N ASP A 209 -10.83 0.84 -2.10
CA ASP A 209 -9.52 0.20 -2.16
C ASP A 209 -8.99 -0.03 -0.73
N GLY A 210 -9.16 0.93 0.18
CA GLY A 210 -8.73 0.81 1.58
C GLY A 210 -9.48 -0.28 2.34
N ALA A 211 -10.80 -0.38 2.13
CA ALA A 211 -11.61 -1.45 2.70
C ALA A 211 -11.31 -2.82 2.06
N HIS A 212 -10.92 -2.85 0.78
CA HIS A 212 -10.49 -4.04 0.08
C HIS A 212 -9.15 -4.56 0.64
N GLU A 213 -8.16 -3.69 0.81
CA GLU A 213 -6.89 -4.03 1.45
C GLU A 213 -7.07 -4.44 2.92
N LEU A 214 -8.00 -3.82 3.65
CA LEU A 214 -8.39 -4.29 4.98
C LEU A 214 -8.94 -5.73 4.94
N GLY A 215 -9.82 -6.03 3.98
CA GLY A 215 -10.36 -7.39 3.82
C GLY A 215 -9.28 -8.43 3.60
N HIS A 216 -8.27 -8.07 2.82
CA HIS A 216 -7.07 -8.86 2.64
C HIS A 216 -6.29 -9.10 3.94
N LEU A 217 -6.09 -8.07 4.75
CA LEU A 217 -5.41 -8.19 6.05
C LEU A 217 -6.20 -9.04 7.06
N VAL A 218 -7.53 -8.92 7.08
CA VAL A 218 -8.42 -9.64 8.02
C VAL A 218 -8.60 -11.10 7.64
N MET A 219 -8.78 -11.40 6.35
CA MET A 219 -9.23 -12.72 5.90
C MET A 219 -8.14 -13.66 5.40
N HIS A 220 -7.04 -13.09 4.90
CA HIS A 220 -6.16 -13.82 4.01
C HIS A 220 -4.73 -13.92 4.54
N ALA A 221 -4.49 -13.78 5.85
CA ALA A 221 -3.16 -13.71 6.48
C ALA A 221 -2.09 -14.61 5.81
N ASP A 222 -2.42 -15.88 5.53
CA ASP A 222 -1.51 -16.88 4.94
C ASP A 222 -1.84 -17.31 3.50
N ALA A 223 -2.80 -16.68 2.82
CA ALA A 223 -3.23 -17.09 1.49
C ALA A 223 -2.26 -16.59 0.39
N GLU A 224 -1.99 -17.44 -0.61
CA GLU A 224 -1.26 -17.02 -1.80
C GLU A 224 -1.98 -15.85 -2.52
N PRO A 225 -1.28 -14.73 -2.80
CA PRO A 225 -1.88 -13.58 -3.47
C PRO A 225 -2.46 -13.88 -4.86
N GLY A 226 -3.52 -13.17 -5.23
CA GLY A 226 -3.92 -12.98 -6.63
C GLY A 226 -4.77 -14.09 -7.26
N GLY A 227 -5.38 -14.95 -6.44
CA GLY A 227 -6.46 -15.84 -6.87
C GLY A 227 -7.75 -15.06 -7.12
N LYS A 228 -8.43 -15.29 -8.25
CA LYS A 228 -9.69 -14.59 -8.61
C LYS A 228 -10.76 -14.67 -7.49
N ILE A 229 -10.79 -15.79 -6.78
CA ILE A 229 -11.72 -16.02 -5.66
C ILE A 229 -11.36 -15.10 -4.48
N VAL A 230 -10.07 -15.04 -4.10
CA VAL A 230 -9.55 -14.19 -3.02
C VAL A 230 -9.85 -12.70 -3.28
N GLU A 231 -9.68 -12.26 -4.53
CA GLU A 231 -10.02 -10.88 -4.94
C GLU A 231 -11.52 -10.60 -4.83
N ASP A 232 -12.37 -11.55 -5.25
CA ASP A 232 -13.83 -11.43 -5.10
C ASP A 232 -14.25 -11.42 -3.62
N GLN A 233 -13.62 -12.25 -2.78
CA GLN A 233 -13.81 -12.24 -1.33
C GLN A 233 -13.47 -10.86 -0.75
N ALA A 234 -12.32 -10.27 -1.10
CA ALA A 234 -11.93 -8.94 -0.65
C ALA A 234 -12.90 -7.84 -1.16
N HIS A 235 -13.41 -7.93 -2.39
CA HIS A 235 -14.46 -7.02 -2.88
C HIS A 235 -15.77 -7.14 -2.09
N ARG A 236 -16.20 -8.37 -1.78
CA ARG A 236 -17.42 -8.63 -0.99
C ARG A 236 -17.27 -8.13 0.44
N PHE A 237 -16.09 -8.31 1.04
CA PHE A 237 -15.74 -7.72 2.33
C PHE A 237 -15.84 -6.20 2.28
N ALA A 238 -15.19 -5.55 1.32
CA ALA A 238 -15.19 -4.09 1.20
C ALA A 238 -16.61 -3.51 1.03
N ALA A 239 -17.44 -4.17 0.22
CA ALA A 239 -18.83 -3.79 0.00
C ALA A 239 -19.68 -3.90 1.28
N GLU A 240 -19.52 -4.97 2.06
CA GLU A 240 -20.23 -5.12 3.34
C GLU A 240 -19.68 -4.17 4.41
N PHE A 241 -18.37 -3.98 4.48
CA PHE A 241 -17.72 -3.11 5.47
C PHE A 241 -18.13 -1.64 5.30
N LEU A 242 -18.19 -1.15 4.05
CA LEU A 242 -18.56 0.23 3.74
C LEU A 242 -20.06 0.46 3.65
N MET A 243 -20.84 -0.55 3.23
CA MET A 243 -22.27 -0.43 2.98
C MET A 243 -23.02 -1.65 3.53
N PRO A 244 -23.16 -1.81 4.86
CA PRO A 244 -23.76 -2.99 5.49
C PRO A 244 -25.15 -3.29 4.92
N ALA A 245 -25.44 -4.57 4.66
CA ALA A 245 -26.63 -4.96 3.90
C ALA A 245 -27.93 -4.59 4.63
N ASP A 246 -27.92 -4.76 5.95
CA ASP A 246 -29.01 -4.45 6.87
C ASP A 246 -29.30 -2.96 6.99
N GLU A 247 -28.32 -2.12 6.66
CA GLU A 247 -28.46 -0.67 6.70
C GLU A 247 -28.87 -0.09 5.33
N ILE A 248 -28.13 -0.43 4.27
CA ILE A 248 -28.28 0.26 2.98
C ILE A 248 -29.38 -0.31 2.07
N ALA A 249 -29.81 -1.57 2.27
CA ALA A 249 -30.70 -2.25 1.31
C ALA A 249 -32.04 -1.53 1.11
N GLY A 250 -32.61 -0.96 2.18
CA GLY A 250 -33.88 -0.23 2.13
C GLY A 250 -33.78 1.14 1.42
N GLU A 251 -32.57 1.64 1.22
CA GLU A 251 -32.31 2.96 0.65
C GLU A 251 -31.96 2.93 -0.84
N LEU A 252 -31.45 1.79 -1.32
CA LEU A 252 -30.97 1.62 -2.69
C LEU A 252 -32.15 1.61 -3.68
N PRO A 253 -32.06 2.37 -4.79
CA PRO A 253 -33.12 2.37 -5.78
C PRO A 253 -33.11 1.08 -6.61
N ARG A 254 -34.30 0.61 -7.00
CA ARG A 254 -34.46 -0.57 -7.87
C ARG A 254 -34.06 -0.31 -9.33
N SER A 255 -33.99 0.95 -9.72
CA SER A 255 -33.57 1.43 -11.03
C SER A 255 -32.51 2.53 -10.87
N ALA A 256 -31.94 3.02 -11.98
CA ALA A 256 -30.88 4.03 -11.95
C ALA A 256 -31.42 5.45 -11.64
N ASP A 257 -31.90 5.65 -10.42
CA ASP A 257 -32.21 6.97 -9.87
C ASP A 257 -30.91 7.69 -9.50
N TRP A 258 -30.43 8.54 -10.41
CA TRP A 258 -29.13 9.20 -10.27
C TRP A 258 -29.09 10.24 -9.15
N ASP A 259 -30.23 10.87 -8.83
CA ASP A 259 -30.31 11.85 -7.77
C ASP A 259 -30.19 11.14 -6.41
N ARG A 260 -30.97 10.07 -6.22
CA ARG A 260 -30.88 9.24 -5.00
C ARG A 260 -29.51 8.57 -4.85
N LEU A 261 -28.93 8.07 -5.94
CA LEU A 261 -27.57 7.51 -5.91
C LEU A 261 -26.51 8.58 -5.58
N GLY A 262 -26.73 9.83 -6.01
CA GLY A 262 -25.88 10.97 -5.68
C GLY A 262 -25.90 11.31 -4.18
N GLU A 263 -27.09 11.31 -3.57
CA GLU A 263 -27.27 11.46 -2.11
C GLU A 263 -26.54 10.35 -1.35
N LEU A 264 -26.82 9.08 -1.70
CA LEU A 264 -26.21 7.92 -1.04
C LEU A 264 -24.69 7.92 -1.21
N LYS A 265 -24.17 8.35 -2.36
CA LYS A 265 -22.74 8.50 -2.58
C LYS A 265 -22.12 9.48 -1.60
N ALA A 266 -22.77 10.63 -1.37
CA ALA A 266 -22.26 11.66 -0.47
C ALA A 266 -22.32 11.23 1.00
N GLU A 267 -23.34 10.46 1.37
CA GLU A 267 -23.58 9.93 2.71
C GLU A 267 -22.66 8.74 3.03
N TRP A 268 -22.71 7.68 2.22
CA TRP A 268 -21.95 6.44 2.42
C TRP A 268 -20.47 6.58 2.07
N GLY A 269 -20.15 7.60 1.29
CA GLY A 269 -18.79 7.91 0.88
C GLY A 269 -18.19 6.86 -0.04
N VAL A 270 -18.95 6.48 -1.07
CA VAL A 270 -18.60 5.43 -2.04
C VAL A 270 -18.98 5.86 -3.46
N SER A 271 -18.42 5.20 -4.47
CA SER A 271 -18.67 5.54 -5.87
C SER A 271 -20.09 5.18 -6.30
N LEU A 272 -20.59 5.86 -7.34
CA LEU A 272 -21.83 5.43 -8.01
C LEU A 272 -21.74 3.97 -8.48
N ALA A 273 -20.57 3.56 -8.98
CA ALA A 273 -20.33 2.19 -9.42
C ALA A 273 -20.43 1.18 -8.26
N ALA A 274 -19.89 1.53 -7.07
CA ALA A 274 -20.00 0.68 -5.89
C ALA A 274 -21.46 0.56 -5.41
N LEU A 275 -22.24 1.65 -5.42
CA LEU A 275 -23.67 1.61 -5.08
C LEU A 275 -24.48 0.73 -6.04
N LEU A 276 -24.26 0.88 -7.35
CA LEU A 276 -24.92 0.04 -8.36
C LEU A 276 -24.55 -1.44 -8.19
N TYR A 277 -23.26 -1.73 -7.94
CA TYR A 277 -22.79 -3.09 -7.66
C TYR A 277 -23.42 -3.63 -6.38
N ARG A 278 -23.56 -2.80 -5.34
CA ARG A 278 -24.20 -3.17 -4.07
C ARG A 278 -25.69 -3.45 -4.24
N ALA A 279 -26.42 -2.59 -4.95
CA ALA A 279 -27.84 -2.81 -5.27
C ALA A 279 -28.07 -4.11 -6.04
N ARG A 280 -27.18 -4.43 -6.99
CA ARG A 280 -27.21 -5.71 -7.70
C ARG A 280 -26.94 -6.90 -6.78
N THR A 281 -25.86 -6.86 -6.00
CA THR A 281 -25.45 -8.00 -5.16
C THR A 281 -26.46 -8.31 -4.06
N LEU A 282 -27.16 -7.29 -3.56
CA LEU A 282 -28.29 -7.43 -2.63
C LEU A 282 -29.62 -7.76 -3.31
N ARG A 283 -29.63 -7.91 -4.65
CA ARG A 283 -30.83 -8.19 -5.47
C ARG A 283 -31.94 -7.14 -5.36
N VAL A 284 -31.60 -5.91 -4.95
CA VAL A 284 -32.51 -4.75 -4.97
C VAL A 284 -32.71 -4.27 -6.41
N MET A 285 -31.63 -4.27 -7.18
CA MET A 285 -31.61 -3.97 -8.61
C MET A 285 -31.36 -5.25 -9.39
N ASP A 286 -32.18 -5.50 -10.42
CA ASP A 286 -31.96 -6.65 -11.30
C ASP A 286 -30.75 -6.45 -12.23
N GLU A 287 -30.29 -7.54 -12.83
CA GLU A 287 -29.11 -7.55 -13.68
C GLU A 287 -29.29 -6.70 -14.97
N GLY A 288 -30.52 -6.57 -15.49
CA GLY A 288 -30.81 -5.76 -16.67
C GLY A 288 -30.71 -4.26 -16.39
N ALA A 289 -31.33 -3.83 -15.29
CA ALA A 289 -31.25 -2.47 -14.77
C ALA A 289 -29.79 -2.09 -14.44
N TYR A 290 -29.06 -2.99 -13.76
CA TYR A 290 -27.64 -2.79 -13.46
C TYR A 290 -26.79 -2.60 -14.72
N ARG A 291 -26.92 -3.47 -15.72
CA ARG A 291 -26.16 -3.34 -16.98
C ARG A 291 -26.45 -2.01 -17.69
N THR A 292 -27.72 -1.60 -17.71
CA THR A 292 -28.13 -0.31 -18.29
C THR A 292 -27.51 0.87 -17.55
N ALA A 293 -27.54 0.84 -16.21
CA ALA A 293 -26.94 1.86 -15.37
C ALA A 293 -25.42 1.95 -15.57
N MET A 294 -24.71 0.82 -15.59
CA MET A 294 -23.27 0.78 -15.87
C MET A 294 -22.92 1.26 -17.28
N GLY A 295 -23.80 1.00 -18.26
CA GLY A 295 -23.71 1.57 -19.61
C GLY A 295 -23.78 3.09 -19.59
N THR A 296 -24.70 3.65 -18.81
CA THR A 296 -24.86 5.10 -18.64
C THR A 296 -23.66 5.73 -17.93
N LEU A 297 -23.10 5.10 -16.89
CA LEU A 297 -21.85 5.56 -16.27
C LEU A 297 -20.71 5.65 -17.30
N SER A 298 -20.66 4.71 -18.24
CA SER A 298 -19.61 4.65 -19.26
C SER A 298 -19.81 5.73 -20.32
N SER A 299 -21.02 5.86 -20.86
CA SER A 299 -21.33 6.83 -21.92
C SER A 299 -21.20 8.27 -21.45
N ARG A 300 -21.45 8.54 -20.17
CA ARG A 300 -21.28 9.86 -19.55
C ARG A 300 -19.86 10.15 -19.06
N GLY A 301 -18.93 9.21 -19.19
CA GLY A 301 -17.55 9.35 -18.70
C GLY A 301 -17.41 9.28 -17.17
N TRP A 302 -18.49 8.96 -16.45
CA TRP A 302 -18.54 8.91 -14.99
C TRP A 302 -17.70 7.78 -14.39
N ARG A 303 -17.26 6.82 -15.20
CA ARG A 303 -16.21 5.86 -14.81
C ARG A 303 -14.83 6.48 -14.63
N ARG A 304 -14.59 7.72 -15.06
CA ARG A 304 -13.33 8.43 -14.83
C ARG A 304 -13.54 9.63 -13.91
N GLN A 305 -14.61 10.38 -14.14
CA GLN A 305 -14.94 11.57 -13.37
C GLN A 305 -16.41 11.52 -13.01
N GLU A 306 -16.68 11.14 -11.77
CA GLU A 306 -18.06 11.06 -11.29
C GLU A 306 -18.69 12.44 -11.09
N PRO A 307 -20.02 12.55 -11.22
CA PRO A 307 -20.74 13.80 -10.96
C PRO A 307 -20.71 14.17 -9.47
N GLY A 308 -20.92 15.46 -9.20
CA GLY A 308 -20.93 16.05 -7.86
C GLY A 308 -19.62 16.78 -7.52
N PRO A 309 -19.55 17.42 -6.33
CA PRO A 309 -18.36 18.11 -5.89
C PRO A 309 -17.22 17.12 -5.64
N ALA A 310 -16.00 17.52 -6.01
CA ALA A 310 -14.79 16.77 -5.66
C ALA A 310 -14.61 16.75 -4.13
N ARG A 311 -14.12 15.63 -3.61
CA ARG A 311 -13.66 15.51 -2.22
C ARG A 311 -12.18 15.21 -2.19
N ALA A 312 -11.49 15.80 -1.21
CA ALA A 312 -10.08 15.52 -0.97
C ALA A 312 -9.89 14.06 -0.56
N LEU A 313 -8.80 13.45 -0.99
CA LEU A 313 -8.42 12.10 -0.54
C LEU A 313 -8.22 12.09 0.98
N GLU A 314 -8.59 10.98 1.59
CA GLU A 314 -8.22 10.72 2.98
C GLU A 314 -6.69 10.57 3.08
N GLN A 315 -6.08 11.34 3.98
CA GLN A 315 -4.63 11.40 4.09
C GLN A 315 -4.14 10.65 5.33
N PRO A 316 -3.09 9.81 5.24
CA PRO A 316 -2.49 9.19 6.41
C PRO A 316 -1.87 10.23 7.33
N THR A 317 -1.81 9.96 8.62
CA THR A 317 -1.27 10.90 9.62
C THR A 317 -0.32 10.26 10.60
N MET A 318 -0.37 8.93 10.79
CA MET A 318 0.39 8.22 11.81
C MET A 318 1.89 8.54 11.73
N LEU A 319 2.51 8.31 10.56
CA LEU A 319 3.95 8.51 10.40
C LEU A 319 4.34 10.00 10.40
N THR A 320 3.48 10.88 9.88
CA THR A 320 3.72 12.33 9.96
C THR A 320 3.74 12.79 11.42
N ARG A 321 2.80 12.34 12.25
CA ARG A 321 2.78 12.65 13.69
C ARG A 321 3.96 12.04 14.44
N ALA A 322 4.34 10.80 14.11
CA ALA A 322 5.53 10.16 14.66
C ALA A 322 6.78 11.00 14.39
N LEU A 323 6.94 11.50 13.15
CA LEU A 323 8.06 12.37 12.77
C LEU A 323 8.05 13.70 13.52
N GLU A 324 6.88 14.32 13.69
CA GLU A 324 6.74 15.55 14.47
C GLU A 324 7.17 15.34 15.94
N LEU A 325 6.79 14.21 16.56
CA LEU A 325 7.19 13.87 17.93
C LEU A 325 8.70 13.64 18.07
N VAL A 326 9.28 12.89 17.13
CA VAL A 326 10.72 12.62 17.09
C VAL A 326 11.52 13.92 16.86
N ALA A 327 11.02 14.79 15.99
CA ALA A 327 11.62 16.11 15.76
C ALA A 327 11.55 17.00 17.00
N ALA A 328 10.44 16.99 17.74
CA ALA A 328 10.32 17.71 19.01
C ALA A 328 11.30 17.19 20.09
N ALA A 329 11.70 15.92 20.01
CA ALA A 329 12.75 15.33 20.84
C ALA A 329 14.19 15.63 20.35
N GLY A 330 14.34 16.41 19.28
CA GLY A 330 15.64 16.87 18.77
C GLY A 330 16.29 15.99 17.71
N LEU A 331 15.59 14.95 17.21
CA LEU A 331 16.08 14.12 16.13
C LEU A 331 15.46 14.56 14.80
N ASP A 332 16.27 15.18 13.95
CA ASP A 332 15.80 15.63 12.65
C ASP A 332 15.60 14.46 11.68
N ARG A 333 15.04 14.78 10.52
CA ARG A 333 14.69 13.77 9.51
C ARG A 333 15.92 13.23 8.77
N ASP A 334 17.06 13.93 8.77
CA ASP A 334 18.32 13.41 8.22
C ASP A 334 18.89 12.32 9.13
N ALA A 335 18.90 12.56 10.44
CA ALA A 335 19.26 11.57 11.45
C ALA A 335 18.33 10.35 11.42
N LEU A 336 17.03 10.55 11.19
CA LEU A 336 16.11 9.43 11.03
C LEU A 336 16.37 8.66 9.73
N ALA A 337 16.59 9.36 8.61
CA ALA A 337 16.91 8.70 7.34
C ALA A 337 18.20 7.87 7.46
N GLU A 338 19.21 8.37 8.15
CA GLU A 338 20.43 7.63 8.48
C GLU A 338 20.13 6.40 9.35
N ARG A 339 19.31 6.55 10.39
CA ARG A 339 18.88 5.43 11.26
C ARG A 339 18.13 4.35 10.50
N ALA A 340 17.21 4.75 9.63
CA ALA A 340 16.45 3.86 8.74
C ALA A 340 17.27 3.34 7.55
N ARG A 341 18.48 3.90 7.32
CA ARG A 341 19.34 3.57 6.16
C ARG A 341 18.65 3.80 4.83
N VAL A 342 17.88 4.86 4.76
CA VAL A 342 17.21 5.34 3.54
C VAL A 342 17.77 6.71 3.19
N THR A 343 17.54 7.18 1.96
CA THR A 343 17.89 8.57 1.66
C THR A 343 16.86 9.52 2.26
N ARG A 344 17.29 10.74 2.56
CA ARG A 344 16.39 11.83 2.98
C ARG A 344 15.22 12.01 1.99
N ALA A 345 15.52 11.93 0.70
CA ALA A 345 14.54 12.04 -0.37
C ALA A 345 13.53 10.88 -0.36
N ASP A 346 13.97 9.64 -0.16
CA ASP A 346 13.05 8.49 -0.10
C ASP A 346 12.16 8.55 1.16
N LEU A 347 12.68 9.05 2.30
CA LEU A 347 11.88 9.32 3.50
C LEU A 347 10.82 10.39 3.24
N ASP A 348 11.18 11.51 2.61
CA ASP A 348 10.24 12.59 2.26
C ASP A 348 9.19 12.15 1.25
N LEU A 349 9.56 11.25 0.36
CA LEU A 349 8.66 10.67 -0.63
C LEU A 349 7.60 9.78 0.03
N LEU A 350 7.97 9.01 1.05
CA LEU A 350 7.05 8.15 1.79
C LEU A 350 6.22 8.90 2.83
N VAL A 351 6.82 9.89 3.51
CA VAL A 351 6.17 10.67 4.56
C VAL A 351 6.40 12.15 4.32
N PRO A 352 5.61 12.79 3.44
CA PRO A 352 5.81 14.19 3.07
C PRO A 352 5.82 15.14 4.26
N CYS A 353 6.63 16.20 4.19
CA CYS A 353 6.52 17.35 5.09
C CYS A 353 5.15 18.01 4.87
N ARG A 354 4.45 18.30 5.96
CA ARG A 354 3.15 18.99 5.94
C ARG A 354 3.27 20.40 6.48
#